data_AF-A0A1I8IFQ7-F1
#
_entry.id   AF-A0A1I8IFQ7-F1
#
_cell.length_a   1.000
_cell.length_b   1.000
_cell.length_c   1.000
_cell.angle_alpha   90.00
_cell.angle_beta   90.00
_cell.angle_gamma   90.00
#
_symmetry.space_group_name_H-M   'P 1'
#
loop_
_entity.id
_entity.type
_entity.pdbx_description
1 polymer ?
#
loop_
_entity_poly.entity_id
_entity_poly.type
_entity_poly.pdbx_seq_one_letter_code
_entity_poly.pdbx_strand_id
1 'polypeptide(L)'
;IFTDEAVNSWKFEIQKYILDSAKLLLQMIVLRLDRDNPYLLELLFLVLNPETKFHIFNGQRSPLLPQPAAAVSPSAAATIAAATAAASAGGPPPVFAVPRENKSPMHWLVDLVNCFGRLGGFQALARRFEQRDTLNVTIIASLLRPFGASAEVLAPSTVSTYFVPLLPVVQGFLNRLSDADLKRESKSDKHDCLSGIVRCLQCLLIRLPDQEETTRNLEELRLKMILRVLQLSSFNGKMKALNELNKAITSVSYYQH
;
A
#
# COMPACT_ATOMS: atom_id res chain seq x y z
N ILE A 1 -3.72 -8.30 18.85
CA ILE A 1 -3.52 -6.94 19.41
C ILE A 1 -4.05 -5.84 18.48
N PHE A 2 -3.57 -5.65 17.25
CA PHE A 2 -4.09 -4.57 16.37
C PHE A 2 -5.57 -4.71 15.99
N THR A 3 -6.09 -5.94 15.97
CA THR A 3 -7.48 -6.29 15.64
C THR A 3 -8.35 -6.60 16.86
N ASP A 4 -7.80 -6.42 18.06
CA ASP A 4 -8.46 -6.80 19.31
C ASP A 4 -9.60 -5.82 19.66
N GLU A 5 -10.72 -6.34 20.15
CA GLU A 5 -11.86 -5.51 20.59
C GLU A 5 -11.58 -4.80 21.89
N ALA A 6 -10.71 -5.38 22.73
CA ALA A 6 -10.34 -4.83 24.01
C ALA A 6 -9.57 -3.50 23.90
N VAL A 7 -9.26 -2.99 22.69
CA VAL A 7 -8.55 -1.74 22.49
C VAL A 7 -9.19 -0.56 23.23
N ASN A 8 -10.52 -0.53 23.32
CA ASN A 8 -11.28 0.50 24.03
C ASN A 8 -11.11 0.45 25.57
N SER A 9 -10.72 -0.71 26.11
CA SER A 9 -10.50 -0.94 27.53
C SER A 9 -9.05 -0.67 27.97
N TRP A 10 -8.12 -0.57 27.02
CA TRP A 10 -6.72 -0.37 27.33
C TRP A 10 -6.43 1.06 27.77
N LYS A 11 -5.58 1.18 28.79
CA LYS A 11 -5.02 2.47 29.20
C LYS A 11 -4.12 3.05 28.11
N PHE A 12 -3.95 4.37 28.13
CA PHE A 12 -3.15 5.11 27.17
C PHE A 12 -1.72 4.57 27.07
N GLU A 13 -1.10 4.22 28.20
CA GLU A 13 0.27 3.73 28.29
C GLU A 13 0.44 2.39 27.56
N ILE A 14 -0.56 1.51 27.63
CA ILE A 14 -0.56 0.23 26.93
C ILE A 14 -0.61 0.46 25.42
N GLN A 15 -1.48 1.36 24.96
CA GLN A 15 -1.61 1.69 23.54
C GLN A 15 -0.32 2.34 23.00
N LYS A 16 0.31 3.22 23.78
CA LYS A 16 1.63 3.80 23.44
C LYS A 16 2.72 2.72 23.37
N TYR A 17 2.74 1.79 24.33
CA TYR A 17 3.69 0.67 24.32
C TYR A 17 3.52 -0.22 23.08
N ILE A 18 2.28 -0.50 22.67
CA ILE A 18 1.98 -1.23 21.43
C ILE A 18 2.52 -0.47 20.21
N LEU A 19 2.32 0.85 20.16
CA LEU A 19 2.85 1.67 19.07
C LEU A 19 4.38 1.64 19.01
N ASP A 20 5.06 1.76 20.14
CA ASP A 20 6.53 1.72 20.19
C ASP A 20 7.06 0.32 19.84
N SER A 21 6.38 -0.73 20.30
CA SER A 21 6.67 -2.11 19.89
C SER A 21 6.48 -2.32 18.39
N ALA A 22 5.48 -1.68 17.78
CA ALA A 22 5.25 -1.75 16.34
C ALA A 22 6.38 -1.08 15.53
N LYS A 23 7.01 -0.02 16.05
CA LYS A 23 8.20 0.59 15.42
C LYS A 23 9.39 -0.39 15.39
N LEU A 24 9.60 -1.13 16.48
CA LEU A 24 10.64 -2.19 16.54
C LEU A 24 10.34 -3.33 15.57
N LEU A 25 9.06 -3.72 15.46
CA LEU A 25 8.61 -4.69 14.46
C LEU A 25 8.89 -4.20 13.02
N LEU A 26 8.61 -2.92 12.71
CA LEU A 26 8.94 -2.34 11.40
C LEU A 26 10.44 -2.40 11.11
N GLN A 27 11.30 -2.16 12.09
CA GLN A 27 12.75 -2.31 11.93
C GLN A 27 13.13 -3.74 11.53
N MET A 28 12.57 -4.75 12.20
CA MET A 28 12.79 -6.15 11.84
C MET A 28 12.27 -6.46 10.43
N ILE A 29 11.10 -5.96 10.06
CA ILE A 29 10.50 -6.17 8.73
C ILE A 29 11.38 -5.58 7.63
N VAL A 30 11.83 -4.32 7.79
CA VAL A 30 12.68 -3.66 6.78
C VAL A 30 14.00 -4.41 6.56
N LEU A 31 14.63 -4.90 7.64
CA LEU A 31 15.87 -5.68 7.57
C LEU A 31 15.71 -7.05 6.90
N ARG A 32 14.48 -7.54 6.73
CA ARG A 32 14.17 -8.89 6.23
C ARG A 32 13.20 -8.89 5.05
N LEU A 33 12.98 -7.72 4.44
CA LEU A 33 12.01 -7.55 3.35
C LEU A 33 12.43 -8.32 2.08
N ASP A 34 13.73 -8.53 1.91
CA ASP A 34 14.36 -9.32 0.85
C ASP A 34 14.03 -10.82 0.90
N ARG A 35 13.56 -11.32 2.06
CA ARG A 35 13.30 -12.75 2.26
C ARG A 35 11.87 -13.18 1.99
N ASP A 36 10.99 -12.25 1.60
CA ASP A 36 9.58 -12.51 1.27
C ASP A 36 8.82 -13.35 2.31
N ASN A 37 9.17 -13.19 3.59
CA ASN A 37 8.55 -13.99 4.65
C ASN A 37 7.06 -13.62 4.74
N PRO A 38 6.12 -14.56 4.46
CA PRO A 38 4.70 -14.23 4.36
C PRO A 38 4.12 -13.71 5.69
N TYR A 39 4.64 -14.18 6.82
CA TYR A 39 4.20 -13.72 8.14
C TYR A 39 4.65 -12.28 8.42
N LEU A 40 5.88 -11.92 8.03
CA LEU A 40 6.38 -10.54 8.18
C LEU A 40 5.62 -9.57 7.26
N LEU A 41 5.29 -9.98 6.04
CA LEU A 41 4.48 -9.18 5.12
C LEU A 41 3.04 -9.00 5.60
N GLU A 42 2.44 -10.04 6.19
CA GLU A 42 1.11 -9.91 6.80
C GLU A 42 1.13 -9.02 8.04
N LEU A 43 2.18 -9.09 8.86
CA LEU A 43 2.38 -8.18 9.98
C LEU A 43 2.58 -6.73 9.52
N LEU A 44 3.31 -6.50 8.42
CA LEU A 44 3.45 -5.18 7.81
C LEU A 44 2.08 -4.63 7.39
N PHE A 45 1.25 -5.45 6.74
CA PHE A 45 -0.11 -5.08 6.40
C PHE A 45 -0.93 -4.75 7.65
N LEU A 46 -0.88 -5.60 8.68
CA LEU A 46 -1.62 -5.39 9.92
C LEU A 46 -1.24 -4.08 10.62
N VAL A 47 0.05 -3.76 10.68
CA VAL A 47 0.56 -2.55 11.36
C VAL A 47 0.23 -1.28 10.59
N LEU A 48 0.19 -1.33 9.26
CA LEU A 48 -0.07 -0.16 8.41
C LEU A 48 -1.52 -0.05 7.91
N ASN A 49 -2.41 -0.98 8.24
CA ASN A 49 -3.79 -0.93 7.76
C ASN A 49 -4.66 0.01 8.62
N PRO A 50 -5.16 1.15 8.08
CA PRO A 50 -5.99 2.10 8.83
C PRO A 50 -7.33 1.51 9.32
N GLU A 51 -7.77 0.38 8.77
CA GLU A 51 -9.03 -0.29 9.14
C GLU A 51 -8.90 -1.18 10.37
N THR A 52 -7.71 -1.30 10.96
CA THR A 52 -7.57 -2.05 12.21
C THR A 52 -8.26 -1.34 13.37
N LYS A 53 -8.79 -2.11 14.33
CA LYS A 53 -9.45 -1.57 15.53
C LYS A 53 -8.54 -0.61 16.28
N PHE A 54 -7.23 -0.89 16.31
CA PHE A 54 -6.23 -0.01 16.89
C PHE A 54 -6.17 1.36 16.21
N HIS A 55 -6.09 1.41 14.88
CA HIS A 55 -6.00 2.68 14.16
C HIS A 55 -7.32 3.45 14.18
N ILE A 56 -8.45 2.78 14.05
CA ILE A 56 -9.78 3.39 14.16
C ILE A 56 -9.96 4.05 15.53
N PHE A 57 -9.64 3.35 16.62
CA PHE A 57 -9.79 3.88 17.98
C PHE A 57 -8.86 5.07 18.25
N ASN A 58 -7.62 5.01 17.77
CA ASN A 58 -6.62 6.05 18.01
C ASN A 58 -6.60 7.16 16.94
N GLY A 59 -7.50 7.13 15.94
CA GLY A 59 -7.40 7.96 14.74
C GLY A 59 -7.49 9.47 14.96
N GLN A 60 -8.11 9.91 16.07
CA GLN A 60 -8.24 11.33 16.45
C GLN A 60 -7.15 11.81 17.40
N ARG A 61 -6.24 10.94 17.85
CA ARG A 61 -5.21 11.31 18.82
C ARG A 61 -4.22 12.27 18.23
N SER A 62 -3.74 13.20 19.05
CA SER A 62 -2.65 14.10 18.68
C SER A 62 -1.37 13.33 18.32
N PRO A 63 -0.50 13.92 17.48
CA PRO A 63 0.83 13.38 17.21
C PRO A 63 1.61 13.18 18.52
N LEU A 64 2.34 12.08 18.63
CA LEU A 64 3.26 11.86 19.76
C LEU A 64 4.62 12.50 19.51
N LEU A 65 4.93 12.79 18.24
CA LEU A 65 6.15 13.47 17.81
C LEU A 65 5.77 14.79 17.14
N PRO A 66 6.60 15.85 17.28
CA PRO A 66 6.43 17.07 16.50
C PRO A 66 6.43 16.73 15.01
N GLN A 67 5.35 17.08 14.30
CA GLN A 67 5.32 16.90 12.86
C GLN A 67 6.17 17.99 12.18
N PRO A 68 6.96 17.64 11.16
CA PRO A 68 7.74 18.62 10.41
C PRO A 68 6.81 19.67 9.78
N ALA A 69 7.25 20.93 9.73
CA ALA A 69 6.46 22.06 9.25
C ALA A 69 5.85 21.88 7.84
N ALA A 70 6.44 21.01 7.00
CA ALA A 70 5.90 20.65 5.70
C ALA A 70 4.57 19.85 5.75
N ALA A 71 4.22 19.26 6.91
CA ALA A 71 2.96 18.53 7.12
C ALA A 71 1.79 19.44 7.52
N VAL A 72 2.03 20.72 7.85
CA VAL A 72 1.01 21.66 8.35
C VAL A 72 0.59 22.72 7.32
N SER A 73 0.96 22.60 6.06
CA SER A 73 0.50 23.53 5.00
C SER A 73 0.32 22.83 3.66
N PRO A 74 -0.89 22.91 3.04
CA PRO A 74 -1.11 22.46 1.68
C PRO A 74 -0.66 23.58 0.72
N SER A 75 0.61 23.63 0.40
CA SER A 75 1.09 24.35 -0.79
C SER A 75 2.07 23.46 -1.52
N ALA A 76 1.55 22.80 -2.54
CA ALA A 76 2.33 22.00 -3.48
C ALA A 76 3.12 22.93 -4.39
N ALA A 77 4.45 22.82 -4.36
CA ALA A 77 5.40 23.03 -5.47
C ALA A 77 6.77 23.44 -4.91
N ALA A 78 7.61 22.46 -4.53
CA ALA A 78 9.09 22.53 -4.58
C ALA A 78 9.75 21.51 -3.64
N THR A 79 9.56 20.21 -3.80
CA THR A 79 10.54 19.24 -3.28
C THR A 79 10.52 17.92 -4.05
N ILE A 80 10.73 17.99 -5.37
CA ILE A 80 10.92 16.79 -6.22
C ILE A 80 12.41 16.34 -6.22
N ALA A 81 13.33 17.11 -5.62
CA ALA A 81 14.77 16.84 -5.70
C ALA A 81 15.47 16.37 -4.41
N ALA A 82 14.79 16.30 -3.25
CA ALA A 82 15.49 16.10 -1.97
C ALA A 82 15.58 14.64 -1.47
N ALA A 83 14.91 13.68 -2.12
CA ALA A 83 14.80 12.31 -1.59
C ALA A 83 16.07 11.45 -1.78
N THR A 84 17.03 11.88 -2.61
CA THR A 84 18.25 11.12 -2.92
C THR A 84 19.54 11.68 -2.31
N ALA A 85 19.49 12.75 -1.51
CA ALA A 85 20.71 13.39 -0.96
C ALA A 85 20.71 13.65 0.56
N ALA A 86 19.75 13.11 1.33
CA ALA A 86 19.61 13.44 2.76
C ALA A 86 20.45 12.55 3.71
N ALA A 87 21.58 12.00 3.26
CA ALA A 87 22.59 11.41 4.15
C ALA A 87 23.73 12.39 4.49
N SER A 88 23.77 13.58 3.89
CA SER A 88 24.82 14.56 4.15
C SER A 88 24.34 16.00 3.92
N ALA A 89 23.74 16.59 4.96
CA ALA A 89 23.65 18.04 5.25
C ALA A 89 22.27 18.42 5.81
N GLY A 90 22.21 18.71 7.11
CA GLY A 90 21.39 19.75 7.78
C GLY A 90 19.93 20.04 7.44
N GLY A 91 19.28 19.30 6.52
CA GLY A 91 17.90 19.53 6.12
C GLY A 91 16.89 18.84 7.04
N PRO A 92 15.62 19.28 7.05
CA PRO A 92 14.57 18.58 7.78
C PRO A 92 14.45 17.13 7.28
N PRO A 93 14.17 16.16 8.18
CA PRO A 93 14.09 14.77 7.82
C PRO A 93 13.03 14.53 6.73
N PRO A 94 13.25 13.59 5.79
CA PRO A 94 12.31 13.32 4.72
C PRO A 94 10.95 12.91 5.29
N VAL A 95 9.89 13.53 4.76
CA VAL A 95 8.50 13.25 5.13
C VAL A 95 7.91 12.24 4.15
N PHE A 96 7.51 11.09 4.67
CA PHE A 96 6.96 9.99 3.88
C PHE A 96 5.44 9.88 3.97
N ALA A 97 4.85 10.39 5.06
CA ALA A 97 3.42 10.38 5.32
C ALA A 97 2.97 11.70 5.95
N VAL A 98 1.73 12.08 5.65
CA VAL A 98 1.03 13.28 6.10
C VAL A 98 -0.36 12.91 6.65
N PRO A 99 -0.92 13.68 7.59
CA PRO A 99 -2.27 13.44 8.12
C PRO A 99 -3.35 13.41 7.03
N ARG A 100 -4.43 12.65 7.26
CA ARG A 100 -5.59 12.65 6.35
C ARG A 100 -6.40 13.93 6.54
N GLU A 101 -6.94 14.46 5.45
CA GLU A 101 -7.61 15.76 5.43
C GLU A 101 -9.06 15.72 5.96
N ASN A 102 -9.82 14.62 5.81
CA ASN A 102 -11.29 14.71 5.89
C ASN A 102 -12.05 13.68 6.76
N LYS A 103 -11.38 12.89 7.64
CA LYS A 103 -12.08 11.88 8.47
C LYS A 103 -11.49 11.73 9.87
N SER A 104 -10.17 11.56 9.91
CA SER A 104 -9.37 11.44 11.12
C SER A 104 -7.92 11.61 10.71
N PRO A 105 -7.13 12.43 11.41
CA PRO A 105 -5.77 12.73 10.97
C PRO A 105 -4.84 11.51 11.03
N MET A 106 -5.19 10.46 11.81
CA MET A 106 -4.47 9.18 11.86
C MET A 106 -2.99 9.34 12.19
N HIS A 107 -2.65 10.28 13.10
CA HIS A 107 -1.27 10.66 13.39
C HIS A 107 -0.37 9.47 13.78
N TRP A 108 -0.89 8.47 14.48
CA TRP A 108 -0.13 7.29 14.87
C TRP A 108 0.22 6.39 13.68
N LEU A 109 -0.67 6.27 12.70
CA LEU A 109 -0.37 5.59 11.45
C LEU A 109 0.65 6.38 10.62
N VAL A 110 0.49 7.72 10.57
CA VAL A 110 1.46 8.63 9.93
C VAL A 110 2.86 8.44 10.54
N ASP A 111 2.95 8.33 11.87
CA ASP A 111 4.22 8.09 12.57
C ASP A 111 4.85 6.74 12.20
N LEU A 112 4.05 5.68 12.06
CA LEU A 112 4.52 4.36 11.65
C LEU A 112 5.01 4.34 10.20
N VAL A 113 4.28 4.96 9.27
CA VAL A 113 4.70 5.04 7.85
C VAL A 113 5.97 5.89 7.72
N ASN A 114 6.06 7.00 8.44
CA ASN A 114 7.29 7.79 8.51
C ASN A 114 8.46 7.01 9.15
N CYS A 115 8.19 6.19 10.17
CA CYS A 115 9.19 5.30 10.76
C CYS A 115 9.70 4.28 9.72
N PHE A 116 8.79 3.64 8.97
CA PHE A 116 9.14 2.71 7.90
C PHE A 116 10.05 3.38 6.85
N GLY A 117 9.72 4.60 6.42
CA GLY A 117 10.56 5.35 5.48
C GLY A 117 11.94 5.74 6.03
N ARG A 118 12.02 6.21 7.28
CA ARG A 118 13.29 6.54 7.94
C ARG A 118 14.21 5.33 8.13
N LEU A 119 13.63 4.13 8.27
CA LEU A 119 14.37 2.87 8.34
C LEU A 119 14.89 2.40 6.97
N GLY A 120 14.63 3.13 5.88
CA GLY A 120 15.01 2.72 4.53
C GLY A 120 14.03 1.73 3.89
N GLY A 121 12.81 1.62 4.42
CA GLY A 121 11.84 0.62 4.01
C GLY A 121 11.36 0.78 2.57
N PHE A 122 11.18 2.01 2.09
CA PHE A 122 10.77 2.26 0.70
C PHE A 122 11.89 1.93 -0.29
N GLN A 123 13.14 2.19 0.08
CA GLN A 123 14.31 1.81 -0.72
C GLN A 123 14.49 0.28 -0.73
N ALA A 124 14.24 -0.39 0.39
CA ALA A 124 14.22 -1.85 0.44
C ALA A 124 13.10 -2.44 -0.44
N LEU A 125 11.91 -1.82 -0.41
CA LEU A 125 10.78 -2.19 -1.26
C LEU A 125 11.13 -2.04 -2.75
N ALA A 126 11.67 -0.89 -3.15
CA ALA A 126 12.08 -0.63 -4.54
C ALA A 126 13.11 -1.67 -5.02
N ARG A 127 14.17 -1.91 -4.21
CA ARG A 127 15.17 -2.95 -4.50
C ARG A 127 14.57 -4.34 -4.64
N ARG A 128 13.54 -4.67 -3.87
CA ARG A 128 12.86 -5.96 -3.99
C ARG A 128 12.16 -6.11 -5.34
N PHE A 129 11.58 -5.05 -5.88
CA PHE A 129 10.94 -5.05 -7.21
C PHE A 129 11.94 -5.06 -8.38
N GLU A 130 13.20 -4.66 -8.14
CA GLU A 130 14.29 -4.82 -9.12
C GLU A 130 14.65 -6.29 -9.34
N GLN A 131 14.49 -7.14 -8.31
CA GLN A 131 14.72 -8.59 -8.37
C GLN A 131 13.55 -9.32 -9.05
N ARG A 132 13.37 -9.06 -10.35
CA ARG A 132 12.19 -9.48 -11.12
C ARG A 132 11.98 -11.00 -11.17
N ASP A 133 13.05 -11.77 -11.16
CA ASP A 133 13.00 -13.22 -11.40
C ASP A 133 12.37 -14.01 -10.25
N THR A 134 12.35 -13.45 -9.04
CA THR A 134 11.78 -14.08 -7.85
C THR A 134 10.40 -13.54 -7.49
N LEU A 135 9.84 -12.61 -8.29
CA LEU A 135 8.51 -12.07 -8.06
C LEU A 135 7.43 -13.04 -8.52
N ASN A 136 6.40 -13.18 -7.71
CA ASN A 136 5.15 -13.84 -8.09
C ASN A 136 3.95 -12.99 -7.68
N VAL A 137 2.76 -13.37 -8.14
CA VAL A 137 1.51 -12.65 -7.89
C VAL A 137 1.28 -12.41 -6.40
N THR A 138 1.47 -13.43 -5.56
CA THR A 138 1.27 -13.32 -4.11
C THR A 138 2.25 -12.36 -3.46
N ILE A 139 3.54 -12.42 -3.81
CA ILE A 139 4.57 -11.53 -3.26
C ILE A 139 4.29 -10.08 -3.65
N ILE A 140 3.99 -9.81 -4.93
CA ILE A 140 3.65 -8.45 -5.39
C ILE A 140 2.42 -7.93 -4.63
N ALA A 141 1.38 -8.75 -4.49
CA ALA A 141 0.19 -8.39 -3.73
C ALA A 141 0.53 -8.06 -2.27
N SER A 142 1.27 -8.93 -1.59
CA SER A 142 1.68 -8.76 -0.19
C SER A 142 2.57 -7.54 0.04
N LEU A 143 3.45 -7.20 -0.91
CA LEU A 143 4.33 -6.03 -0.83
C LEU A 143 3.57 -4.70 -1.04
N LEU A 144 2.58 -4.68 -1.94
CA LEU A 144 1.80 -3.47 -2.24
C LEU A 144 0.64 -3.24 -1.25
N ARG A 145 0.03 -4.30 -0.73
CA ARG A 145 -1.18 -4.24 0.10
C ARG A 145 -1.10 -3.29 1.31
N PRO A 146 0.00 -3.25 2.10
CA PRO A 146 0.12 -2.31 3.22
C PRO A 146 -0.01 -0.85 2.80
N PHE A 147 0.57 -0.50 1.65
CA PHE A 147 0.62 0.86 1.14
C PHE A 147 -0.62 1.24 0.33
N GLY A 148 -1.24 0.28 -0.35
CA GLY A 148 -2.58 0.46 -0.93
C GLY A 148 -3.63 0.77 0.15
N ALA A 149 -3.56 0.08 1.30
CA ALA A 149 -4.47 0.33 2.42
C ALA A 149 -4.19 1.66 3.15
N SER A 150 -2.93 2.03 3.32
CA SER A 150 -2.53 3.31 3.91
C SER A 150 -2.35 4.44 2.89
N ALA A 151 -2.91 4.30 1.68
CA ALA A 151 -2.64 5.25 0.60
C ALA A 151 -3.04 6.68 0.95
N GLU A 152 -4.10 6.88 1.74
CA GLU A 152 -4.59 8.20 2.17
C GLU A 152 -3.64 8.96 3.12
N VAL A 153 -2.69 8.29 3.78
CA VAL A 153 -1.71 8.96 4.64
C VAL A 153 -0.34 9.14 3.96
N LEU A 154 -0.09 8.52 2.81
CA LEU A 154 1.21 8.68 2.13
C LEU A 154 1.41 10.12 1.63
N ALA A 155 2.63 10.63 1.67
CA ALA A 155 2.92 11.90 1.02
C ALA A 155 2.90 11.73 -0.51
N PRO A 156 2.36 12.68 -1.31
CA PRO A 156 2.40 12.61 -2.77
C PRO A 156 3.82 12.40 -3.32
N SER A 157 4.83 13.04 -2.70
CA SER A 157 6.24 12.85 -3.04
C SER A 157 6.72 11.41 -2.85
N THR A 158 6.21 10.68 -1.85
CA THR A 158 6.55 9.28 -1.60
C THR A 158 5.94 8.36 -2.65
N VAL A 159 4.67 8.61 -3.02
CA VAL A 159 4.02 7.87 -4.10
C VAL A 159 4.78 8.06 -5.41
N SER A 160 5.08 9.32 -5.76
CA SER A 160 5.82 9.66 -6.98
C SER A 160 7.22 9.04 -7.00
N THR A 161 7.95 9.07 -5.88
CA THR A 161 9.34 8.58 -5.82
C THR A 161 9.43 7.06 -5.84
N TYR A 162 8.56 6.36 -5.11
CA TYR A 162 8.75 4.92 -4.84
C TYR A 162 7.72 4.01 -5.50
N PHE A 163 6.51 4.49 -5.81
CA PHE A 163 5.44 3.62 -6.33
C PHE A 163 5.17 3.83 -7.82
N VAL A 164 5.27 5.07 -8.32
CA VAL A 164 5.14 5.33 -9.77
C VAL A 164 6.15 4.52 -10.59
N PRO A 165 7.44 4.41 -10.22
CA PRO A 165 8.39 3.56 -10.94
C PRO A 165 8.03 2.06 -10.94
N LEU A 166 7.22 1.60 -9.98
CA LEU A 166 6.80 0.20 -9.89
C LEU A 166 5.66 -0.13 -10.86
N LEU A 167 4.89 0.87 -11.31
CA LEU A 167 3.76 0.68 -12.22
C LEU A 167 4.15 -0.07 -13.51
N PRO A 168 5.14 0.38 -14.32
CA PRO A 168 5.51 -0.33 -15.53
C PRO A 168 6.09 -1.73 -15.23
N VAL A 169 6.74 -1.92 -14.09
CA VAL A 169 7.27 -3.24 -13.66
C VAL A 169 6.13 -4.21 -13.41
N VAL A 170 5.13 -3.80 -12.63
CA VAL A 170 3.97 -4.61 -12.27
C VAL A 170 3.08 -4.83 -13.48
N GLN A 171 2.78 -3.81 -14.28
CA GLN A 171 2.01 -3.94 -15.52
C GLN A 171 2.69 -4.91 -16.50
N GLY A 172 4.00 -4.79 -16.67
CA GLY A 172 4.78 -5.70 -17.51
C GLY A 172 4.73 -7.14 -16.97
N PHE A 173 4.83 -7.34 -15.66
CA PHE A 173 4.69 -8.65 -15.03
C PHE A 173 3.30 -9.25 -15.28
N LEU A 174 2.24 -8.51 -15.01
CA LEU A 174 0.85 -8.98 -15.18
C LEU A 174 0.53 -9.34 -16.64
N ASN A 175 1.03 -8.57 -17.61
CA ASN A 175 0.87 -8.87 -19.03
C ASN A 175 1.58 -10.15 -19.48
N ARG A 176 2.70 -10.51 -18.83
CA ARG A 176 3.47 -11.73 -19.15
C ARG A 176 2.97 -13.00 -18.45
N LEU A 177 1.94 -12.90 -17.61
CA LEU A 177 1.38 -14.08 -16.95
C LEU A 177 0.89 -15.09 -17.99
N SER A 178 1.32 -16.34 -17.81
CA SER A 178 0.86 -17.45 -18.65
C SER A 178 -0.57 -17.85 -18.29
N ASP A 179 -1.22 -18.58 -19.19
CA ASP A 179 -2.56 -19.11 -18.95
C ASP A 179 -2.59 -20.11 -17.79
N ALA A 180 -1.48 -20.83 -17.57
CA ALA A 180 -1.30 -21.72 -16.42
C ALA A 180 -1.24 -20.93 -15.10
N ASP A 181 -0.55 -19.79 -15.08
CA ASP A 181 -0.48 -18.91 -13.91
C ASP A 181 -1.86 -18.33 -13.58
N LEU A 182 -2.56 -17.79 -14.58
CA LEU A 182 -3.93 -17.28 -14.41
C LEU A 182 -4.91 -18.37 -13.93
N LYS A 183 -4.76 -19.59 -14.42
CA LYS A 183 -5.56 -20.74 -13.98
C LYS A 183 -5.24 -21.16 -12.55
N ARG A 184 -3.99 -21.02 -12.09
CA ARG A 184 -3.61 -21.26 -10.69
C ARG A 184 -4.21 -20.21 -9.77
N GLU A 185 -4.11 -18.93 -10.13
CA GLU A 185 -4.67 -17.83 -9.34
C GLU A 185 -6.20 -17.87 -9.27
N SER A 186 -6.88 -18.24 -10.35
CA SER A 186 -8.35 -18.34 -10.37
C SER A 186 -8.90 -19.44 -9.46
N LYS A 187 -8.12 -20.50 -9.18
CA LYS A 187 -8.50 -21.60 -8.28
C LYS A 187 -8.26 -21.31 -6.80
N SER A 188 -7.44 -20.32 -6.47
CA SER A 188 -7.14 -19.98 -5.08
C SER A 188 -8.32 -19.24 -4.45
N ASP A 189 -8.87 -19.76 -3.35
CA ASP A 189 -9.89 -19.07 -2.54
C ASP A 189 -9.28 -17.97 -1.65
N LYS A 190 -7.96 -17.98 -1.44
CA LYS A 190 -7.25 -16.89 -0.76
C LYS A 190 -7.34 -15.66 -1.66
N HIS A 191 -8.02 -14.63 -1.16
CA HIS A 191 -8.27 -13.28 -1.70
C HIS A 191 -7.73 -13.01 -3.10
N ASP A 192 -8.58 -12.52 -4.00
CA ASP A 192 -8.23 -12.13 -5.36
C ASP A 192 -7.01 -11.19 -5.43
N CYS A 193 -5.82 -11.80 -5.53
CA CYS A 193 -4.53 -11.11 -5.46
C CYS A 193 -4.34 -10.24 -6.70
N LEU A 194 -4.85 -10.68 -7.85
CA LEU A 194 -4.75 -9.96 -9.11
C LEU A 194 -5.54 -8.67 -9.07
N SER A 195 -6.83 -8.73 -8.70
CA SER A 195 -7.63 -7.52 -8.51
C SER A 195 -7.13 -6.69 -7.34
N GLY A 196 -6.59 -7.35 -6.30
CA GLY A 196 -5.96 -6.69 -5.16
C GLY A 196 -4.78 -5.82 -5.56
N ILE A 197 -3.89 -6.30 -6.44
CA ILE A 197 -2.74 -5.54 -6.96
C ILE A 197 -3.23 -4.29 -7.69
N VAL A 198 -4.15 -4.44 -8.65
CA VAL A 198 -4.67 -3.31 -9.42
C VAL A 198 -5.31 -2.27 -8.51
N ARG A 199 -6.15 -2.71 -7.57
CA ARG A 199 -6.80 -1.82 -6.59
C ARG A 199 -5.77 -1.06 -5.74
N CYS A 200 -4.72 -1.73 -5.27
CA CYS A 200 -3.66 -1.06 -4.48
C CYS A 200 -2.97 0.02 -5.30
N LEU A 201 -2.65 -0.25 -6.58
CA LEU A 201 -2.03 0.74 -7.47
C LEU A 201 -2.95 1.94 -7.72
N GLN A 202 -4.26 1.71 -7.87
CA GLN A 202 -5.25 2.79 -8.02
C GLN A 202 -5.34 3.66 -6.76
N CYS A 203 -5.43 3.04 -5.58
CA CYS A 203 -5.44 3.77 -4.32
C CYS A 203 -4.22 4.68 -4.17
N LEU A 204 -3.05 4.24 -4.65
CA LEU A 204 -1.82 5.04 -4.65
C LEU A 204 -1.91 6.19 -5.67
N LEU A 205 -2.37 5.93 -6.89
CA LEU A 205 -2.44 6.93 -7.97
C LEU A 205 -3.38 8.10 -7.67
N ILE A 206 -4.45 7.88 -6.92
CA ILE A 206 -5.39 8.95 -6.49
C ILE A 206 -4.67 10.05 -5.69
N ARG A 207 -3.49 9.75 -5.13
CA ARG A 207 -2.68 10.75 -4.40
C ARG A 207 -1.92 11.71 -5.31
N LEU A 208 -1.94 11.51 -6.62
CA LEU A 208 -1.22 12.31 -7.59
C LEU A 208 -2.20 12.97 -8.58
N PRO A 209 -1.98 14.25 -8.94
CA PRO A 209 -2.74 14.87 -10.02
C PRO A 209 -2.39 14.22 -11.38
N ASP A 210 -3.28 14.39 -12.36
CA ASP A 210 -3.07 14.04 -13.77
C ASP A 210 -2.75 12.55 -14.05
N GLN A 211 -3.26 11.64 -13.22
CA GLN A 211 -3.08 10.19 -13.39
C GLN A 211 -4.29 9.49 -14.07
N GLU A 212 -5.18 10.23 -14.73
CA GLU A 212 -6.41 9.69 -15.33
C GLU A 212 -6.11 8.62 -16.40
N GLU A 213 -5.15 8.89 -17.28
CA GLU A 213 -4.75 7.95 -18.33
C GLU A 213 -4.14 6.67 -17.73
N THR A 214 -3.21 6.82 -16.77
CA THR A 214 -2.59 5.69 -16.06
C THR A 214 -3.63 4.84 -15.35
N THR A 215 -4.63 5.48 -14.73
CA THR A 215 -5.74 4.81 -14.04
C THR A 215 -6.63 4.04 -15.02
N ARG A 216 -6.94 4.65 -16.18
CA ARG A 216 -7.68 3.98 -17.26
C ARG A 216 -6.93 2.76 -17.80
N ASN A 217 -5.61 2.88 -17.99
CA ASN A 217 -4.76 1.79 -18.46
C ASN A 217 -4.71 0.63 -17.46
N LEU A 218 -4.75 0.91 -16.15
CA LEU A 218 -4.86 -0.12 -15.11
C LEU A 218 -6.21 -0.83 -15.12
N GLU A 219 -7.31 -0.12 -15.37
CA GLU A 219 -8.63 -0.74 -15.54
C GLU A 219 -8.69 -1.60 -16.81
N GLU A 220 -8.12 -1.13 -17.92
CA GLU A 220 -8.03 -1.94 -19.14
C GLU A 220 -7.21 -3.22 -18.89
N LEU A 221 -6.09 -3.11 -18.17
CA LEU A 221 -5.31 -4.27 -17.76
C LEU A 221 -6.14 -5.24 -16.92
N ARG A 222 -6.90 -4.74 -15.94
CA ARG A 222 -7.79 -5.56 -15.11
C ARG A 222 -8.84 -6.28 -15.95
N LEU A 223 -9.51 -5.57 -16.86
CA LEU A 223 -10.52 -6.16 -17.75
C LEU A 223 -9.91 -7.21 -18.68
N LYS A 224 -8.72 -6.96 -19.25
CA LYS A 224 -7.97 -7.95 -20.04
C LYS A 224 -7.68 -9.21 -19.22
N MET A 225 -7.26 -9.06 -17.98
CA MET A 225 -6.99 -10.19 -17.09
C MET A 225 -8.25 -11.00 -16.75
N ILE A 226 -9.37 -10.31 -16.43
CA ILE A 226 -10.67 -10.96 -16.18
C ILE A 226 -11.13 -11.73 -17.42
N LEU A 227 -11.03 -11.13 -18.61
CA LEU A 227 -11.40 -11.78 -19.87
C LEU A 227 -10.57 -13.04 -20.13
N ARG A 228 -9.25 -12.98 -19.94
CA ARG A 228 -8.38 -14.16 -20.08
C ARG A 228 -8.79 -15.25 -19.09
N VAL A 229 -9.07 -14.92 -17.83
CA VAL A 229 -9.56 -15.92 -16.86
C VAL A 229 -10.90 -16.51 -17.32
N LEU A 230 -11.86 -15.71 -17.79
CA LEU A 230 -13.14 -16.20 -18.31
C LEU A 230 -12.98 -17.19 -19.47
N GLN A 231 -12.02 -16.94 -20.37
CA GLN A 231 -11.75 -17.78 -21.53
C GLN A 231 -11.05 -19.10 -21.17
N LEU A 232 -10.23 -19.11 -20.11
CA LEU A 232 -9.34 -20.24 -19.76
C LEU A 232 -9.88 -21.15 -18.65
N SER A 233 -10.82 -20.66 -17.83
CA SER A 233 -11.18 -21.30 -16.58
C SER A 233 -12.34 -22.29 -16.68
N SER A 234 -12.40 -23.21 -15.71
CA SER A 234 -13.56 -24.08 -15.49
C SER A 234 -14.78 -23.24 -15.09
N PHE A 235 -15.98 -23.82 -15.08
CA PHE A 235 -17.22 -23.13 -14.70
C PHE A 235 -17.09 -22.30 -13.41
N ASN A 236 -16.41 -22.82 -12.38
CA ASN A 236 -16.17 -22.11 -11.12
C ASN A 236 -15.29 -20.84 -11.29
N GLY A 237 -14.25 -20.92 -12.12
CA GLY A 237 -13.43 -19.76 -12.42
C GLY A 237 -14.17 -18.71 -13.26
N LYS A 238 -15.10 -19.14 -14.13
CA LYS A 238 -15.98 -18.23 -14.86
C LYS A 238 -16.90 -17.45 -13.92
N MET A 239 -17.50 -18.11 -12.93
CA MET A 239 -18.34 -17.45 -11.92
C MET A 239 -17.53 -16.44 -11.08
N LYS A 240 -16.30 -16.79 -10.67
CA LYS A 240 -15.41 -15.87 -9.95
C LYS A 240 -15.06 -14.64 -10.79
N ALA A 241 -14.74 -14.81 -12.06
CA ALA A 241 -14.42 -13.70 -12.95
C ALA A 241 -15.64 -12.81 -13.26
N LEU A 242 -16.85 -13.36 -13.36
CA LEU A 242 -18.09 -12.58 -13.45
C LEU A 242 -18.33 -11.74 -12.18
N ASN A 243 -18.09 -12.30 -10.99
CA ASN A 243 -18.17 -11.53 -9.74
C ASN A 243 -17.18 -10.38 -9.70
N GLU A 244 -15.96 -10.58 -10.22
CA GLU A 244 -14.97 -9.51 -10.33
C GLU A 244 -15.34 -8.45 -11.36
N LEU A 245 -15.94 -8.83 -12.48
CA LEU A 245 -16.49 -7.88 -13.45
C LEU A 245 -17.57 -7.00 -12.80
N ASN A 246 -18.49 -7.58 -12.04
CA ASN A 246 -19.51 -6.83 -11.30
C ASN A 246 -18.89 -5.82 -10.33
N LYS A 247 -17.85 -6.22 -9.58
CA LYS A 247 -17.11 -5.31 -8.70
C LYS A 247 -16.40 -4.20 -9.47
N ALA A 248 -15.78 -4.52 -10.61
CA ALA A 248 -15.11 -3.54 -11.46
C ALA A 248 -16.07 -2.46 -11.98
N ILE A 249 -17.28 -2.87 -12.41
CA ILE A 249 -18.34 -1.93 -12.82
C ILE A 249 -18.72 -1.02 -11.65
N THR A 250 -18.91 -1.59 -10.46
CA THR A 250 -19.31 -0.79 -9.28
C THR A 250 -18.21 0.17 -8.84
N SER A 251 -16.92 -0.20 -8.99
CA SER A 251 -15.80 0.69 -8.65
C SER A 251 -15.66 1.85 -9.63
N VAL A 252 -15.91 1.65 -10.94
CA VAL A 252 -15.89 2.73 -11.93
C VAL A 252 -17.00 3.76 -11.65
N SER A 253 -18.17 3.34 -11.19
CA SER A 253 -19.28 4.24 -10.83
C SER A 253 -18.99 5.13 -9.62
N TYR A 254 -18.06 4.73 -8.73
CA TYR A 254 -17.66 5.55 -7.58
C TYR A 254 -16.66 6.66 -7.94
N TYR A 255 -16.01 6.59 -9.10
CA TYR A 255 -15.04 7.61 -9.56
C TYR A 255 -15.67 8.72 -10.42
N GLN A 256 -17.00 8.71 -10.61
CA GLN A 256 -17.73 9.77 -11.31
C GLN A 256 -18.34 10.84 -10.37
N HIS A 257 -18.05 10.80 -9.06
CA HIS A 257 -18.55 11.77 -8.08
C HIS A 257 -17.47 12.27 -7.13
#